data_AF-A0A7L4NX49-F1
#
_entry.id   AF-A0A7L4NX49-F1
#
_cell.length_a   1.000
_cell.length_b   1.000
_cell.length_c   1.000
_cell.angle_alpha   90.00
_cell.angle_beta   90.00
_cell.angle_gamma   90.00
#
_symmetry.space_group_name_H-M   'P 1'
#
loop_
_entity.id
_entity.type
_entity.pdbx_description
1 polymer ?
#
loop_
_entity_poly.entity_id
_entity_poly.type
_entity_poly.pdbx_seq_one_letter_code
_entity_poly.pdbx_strand_id
1 'polypeptide(L)'
;MDIKKVTSVVKKKKADFPESLIHEIAEASERHKLKVKELEALVDEIKKAYQRAGVENGEAVGTVAAQSVGEPGTQMTMRTFHYAGVAELNVTLGLPRLIEIVDARKKISTPTMAIYFEENYGTDEEFVRKIANQIGKIVLNDILKDFNVNYAEMSMTVEIDEEKVQDKRLEYDSILAKIEKAFKKVEINKNLLSFEPTISESKHAIRELRLLADKVRDLQISGVKNIGKVVISKEDVEWVIHTEGSNLGAVLKMEGVDKTRTTTNDIHEIEKVLGIEAARNAIIHEAQSTMEEQGLTVDVRHIMLVADMMTSDGAVKSIGRHGISGEKASVLARASFEETGKHLLRASIRGEVDHLTGIIENIIIGQPIPLGTGSVGVIMKARD
;
A
#
# COMPACT_ATOMS: atom_id res chain seq x y z
N MET A 1 -24.98 -30.81 1.53
CA MET A 1 -23.95 -30.57 0.51
C MET A 1 -23.75 -31.80 -0.37
N ASP A 2 -24.63 -31.95 -1.35
CA ASP A 2 -24.56 -32.96 -2.43
C ASP A 2 -23.41 -32.65 -3.45
N ILE A 3 -22.30 -32.07 -2.96
CA ILE A 3 -21.14 -31.61 -3.77
C ILE A 3 -20.61 -32.77 -4.60
N LYS A 4 -20.48 -33.97 -4.02
CA LYS A 4 -20.01 -35.16 -4.75
C LYS A 4 -20.87 -35.53 -5.96
N LYS A 5 -22.20 -35.33 -5.90
CA LYS A 5 -23.09 -35.57 -7.06
C LYS A 5 -22.88 -34.51 -8.13
N VAL A 6 -22.83 -33.24 -7.75
CA VAL A 6 -22.62 -32.13 -8.70
C VAL A 6 -21.23 -32.24 -9.35
N THR A 7 -20.17 -32.47 -8.58
CA THR A 7 -18.81 -32.69 -9.11
C THR A 7 -18.74 -33.91 -10.03
N SER A 8 -19.50 -34.98 -9.74
CA SER A 8 -19.56 -36.16 -10.63
C SER A 8 -20.23 -35.85 -11.97
N VAL A 9 -21.29 -35.03 -11.97
CA VAL A 9 -21.98 -34.60 -13.20
C VAL A 9 -21.12 -33.61 -14.00
N VAL A 10 -20.46 -32.67 -13.32
CA VAL A 10 -19.51 -31.72 -13.93
C VAL A 10 -18.33 -32.46 -14.57
N LYS A 11 -17.72 -33.42 -13.86
CA LYS A 11 -16.64 -34.28 -14.41
C LYS A 11 -17.12 -35.14 -15.57
N LYS A 12 -18.33 -35.70 -15.50
CA LYS A 12 -18.94 -36.50 -16.58
C LYS A 12 -19.16 -35.66 -17.85
N LYS A 13 -19.41 -34.35 -17.70
CA LYS A 13 -19.64 -33.42 -18.82
C LYS A 13 -18.40 -32.65 -19.28
N LYS A 14 -17.21 -32.96 -18.74
CA LYS A 14 -15.93 -32.29 -19.08
C LYS A 14 -16.08 -30.76 -19.09
N ALA A 15 -16.69 -30.21 -18.05
CA ALA A 15 -16.75 -28.77 -17.85
C ALA A 15 -15.70 -28.39 -16.80
N ASP A 16 -14.78 -27.51 -17.17
CA ASP A 16 -13.74 -27.00 -16.29
C ASP A 16 -14.28 -25.70 -15.68
N PHE A 17 -14.95 -25.84 -14.54
CA PHE A 17 -15.54 -24.71 -13.82
C PHE A 17 -14.73 -24.41 -12.57
N PRO A 18 -14.60 -23.13 -12.18
CA PRO A 18 -14.04 -22.76 -10.88
C PRO A 18 -14.83 -23.41 -9.74
N GLU A 19 -14.15 -23.75 -8.64
CA GLU A 19 -14.77 -24.39 -7.48
C GLU A 19 -15.95 -23.55 -6.94
N SER A 20 -15.83 -22.23 -6.92
CA SER A 20 -16.91 -21.31 -6.50
C SER A 20 -18.21 -21.51 -7.30
N LEU A 21 -18.12 -21.67 -8.62
CA LEU A 21 -19.28 -21.90 -9.46
C LEU A 21 -19.91 -23.28 -9.20
N ILE A 22 -19.08 -24.28 -8.88
CA ILE A 22 -19.56 -25.60 -8.48
C ILE A 22 -20.33 -25.53 -7.16
N HIS A 23 -19.85 -24.72 -6.21
CA HIS A 23 -20.55 -24.47 -4.94
C HIS A 23 -21.88 -23.76 -5.16
N GLU A 24 -21.93 -22.72 -5.99
CA GLU A 24 -23.19 -22.03 -6.33
C GLU A 24 -24.21 -22.95 -7.01
N ILE A 25 -23.77 -23.82 -7.94
CA ILE A 25 -24.63 -24.81 -8.58
C ILE A 25 -25.15 -25.83 -7.55
N ALA A 26 -24.31 -26.23 -6.59
CA ALA A 26 -24.71 -27.14 -5.52
C ALA A 26 -25.76 -26.50 -4.60
N GLU A 27 -25.58 -25.24 -4.22
CA GLU A 27 -26.58 -24.49 -3.45
C GLU A 27 -27.89 -24.33 -4.23
N ALA A 28 -27.84 -23.95 -5.50
CA ALA A 28 -29.03 -23.80 -6.34
C ALA A 28 -29.78 -25.13 -6.50
N SER A 29 -29.05 -26.23 -6.64
CA SER A 29 -29.62 -27.58 -6.69
C SER A 29 -30.32 -27.97 -5.40
N GLU A 30 -29.77 -27.61 -4.24
CA GLU A 30 -30.39 -27.89 -2.94
C GLU A 30 -31.63 -26.99 -2.71
N ARG A 31 -31.57 -25.70 -3.06
CA ARG A 31 -32.70 -24.76 -2.93
C ARG A 31 -33.90 -25.18 -3.78
N HIS A 32 -33.68 -25.62 -5.01
CA HIS A 32 -34.76 -25.97 -5.95
C HIS A 32 -35.08 -27.46 -6.04
N LYS A 33 -34.37 -28.32 -5.29
CA LYS A 33 -34.54 -29.79 -5.28
C LYS A 33 -34.59 -30.37 -6.70
N LEU A 34 -33.64 -29.98 -7.54
CA LEU A 34 -33.59 -30.36 -8.96
C LEU A 34 -33.47 -31.88 -9.14
N LYS A 35 -34.19 -32.43 -10.11
CA LYS A 35 -34.00 -33.83 -10.53
C LYS A 35 -32.69 -33.96 -11.30
N VAL A 36 -32.10 -35.16 -11.33
CA VAL A 36 -30.81 -35.43 -12.01
C VAL A 36 -30.80 -34.97 -13.47
N LYS A 37 -31.92 -35.12 -14.21
CA LYS A 37 -32.05 -34.65 -15.60
C LYS A 37 -32.07 -33.13 -15.74
N GLU A 38 -32.72 -32.43 -14.81
CA GLU A 38 -32.80 -30.96 -14.80
C GLU A 38 -31.43 -30.36 -14.43
N LEU A 39 -30.72 -31.00 -13.51
CA LEU A 39 -29.35 -30.63 -13.16
C LEU A 39 -28.38 -30.84 -14.33
N GLU A 40 -28.52 -31.93 -15.08
CA GLU A 40 -27.73 -32.14 -16.29
C GLU A 40 -28.01 -31.05 -17.34
N ALA A 41 -29.27 -30.65 -17.55
CA ALA A 41 -29.62 -29.57 -18.49
C ALA A 41 -29.10 -28.20 -18.03
N LEU A 42 -29.18 -27.90 -16.73
CA LEU A 42 -28.65 -26.69 -16.15
C LEU A 42 -27.14 -26.58 -16.36
N VAL A 43 -26.40 -27.66 -16.11
CA VAL A 43 -24.95 -27.71 -16.33
C VAL A 43 -24.59 -27.48 -17.81
N ASP A 44 -25.41 -27.97 -18.76
CA ASP A 44 -25.17 -27.70 -20.18
C ASP A 44 -25.39 -26.24 -20.55
N GLU A 45 -26.44 -25.61 -20.05
CA GLU A 45 -26.69 -24.19 -20.32
C GLU A 45 -25.63 -23.30 -19.66
N ILE A 46 -25.22 -23.61 -18.42
CA ILE A 46 -24.12 -22.91 -17.76
C ILE A 46 -22.82 -23.09 -18.55
N LYS A 47 -22.56 -24.29 -19.08
CA LYS A 47 -21.37 -24.53 -19.92
C LYS A 47 -21.40 -23.67 -21.18
N LYS A 48 -22.53 -23.58 -21.88
CA LYS A 48 -22.69 -22.71 -23.06
C LYS A 48 -22.51 -21.24 -22.69
N ALA A 49 -23.12 -20.79 -21.59
CA ALA A 49 -23.00 -19.42 -21.10
C ALA A 49 -21.55 -19.08 -20.74
N TYR A 50 -20.86 -19.98 -20.03
CA TYR A 50 -19.46 -19.81 -19.65
C TYR A 50 -18.53 -19.75 -20.87
N GLN A 51 -18.73 -20.64 -21.86
CA GLN A 51 -17.96 -20.61 -23.10
C GLN A 51 -18.19 -19.33 -23.91
N ARG A 52 -19.41 -18.77 -23.88
CA ARG A 52 -19.72 -17.48 -24.51
C ARG A 52 -19.16 -16.29 -23.74
N ALA A 53 -18.94 -16.42 -22.43
CA ALA A 53 -18.41 -15.36 -21.58
C ALA A 53 -16.86 -15.28 -21.63
N GLY A 54 -16.19 -16.21 -22.31
CA GLY A 54 -14.75 -16.13 -22.53
C GLY A 54 -14.38 -14.90 -23.37
N VAL A 55 -13.28 -14.23 -23.01
CA VAL A 55 -12.75 -13.11 -23.79
C VAL A 55 -12.23 -13.65 -25.14
N GLU A 56 -12.53 -12.93 -26.22
CA GLU A 56 -12.07 -13.29 -27.56
C GLU A 56 -10.55 -13.10 -27.69
N ASN A 57 -9.88 -14.06 -28.34
CA ASN A 57 -8.44 -14.00 -28.55
C ASN A 57 -8.08 -12.82 -29.47
N GLY A 58 -7.03 -12.09 -29.11
CA GLY A 58 -6.58 -10.90 -29.86
C GLY A 58 -7.16 -9.58 -29.37
N GLU A 59 -8.03 -9.62 -28.36
CA GLU A 59 -8.57 -8.42 -27.71
C GLU A 59 -7.46 -7.57 -27.07
N ALA A 60 -7.56 -6.25 -27.21
CA ALA A 60 -6.56 -5.31 -26.71
C ALA A 60 -6.76 -4.99 -25.22
N VAL A 61 -6.72 -6.02 -24.36
CA VAL A 61 -7.05 -5.94 -22.93
C VAL A 61 -6.24 -4.88 -22.17
N GLY A 62 -4.99 -4.65 -22.56
CA GLY A 62 -4.15 -3.61 -21.95
C GLY A 62 -4.66 -2.19 -22.23
N THR A 63 -5.13 -1.93 -23.44
CA THR A 63 -5.70 -0.61 -23.81
C THR A 63 -7.03 -0.39 -23.10
N VAL A 64 -7.91 -1.41 -23.10
CA VAL A 64 -9.21 -1.34 -22.44
C VAL A 64 -9.03 -1.14 -20.93
N ALA A 65 -8.17 -1.93 -20.28
CA ALA A 65 -7.90 -1.77 -18.86
C ALA A 65 -7.32 -0.38 -18.52
N ALA A 66 -6.39 0.13 -19.32
CA ALA A 66 -5.84 1.47 -19.11
C ALA A 66 -6.91 2.56 -19.23
N GLN A 67 -7.83 2.43 -20.19
CA GLN A 67 -8.98 3.35 -20.34
C GLN A 67 -9.95 3.21 -19.17
N SER A 68 -10.34 1.99 -18.79
CA SER A 68 -11.30 1.75 -17.72
C SER A 68 -10.80 2.18 -16.34
N VAL A 69 -9.50 2.05 -16.07
CA VAL A 69 -8.88 2.54 -14.82
C VAL A 69 -8.69 4.06 -14.87
N GLY A 70 -8.42 4.64 -16.04
CA GLY A 70 -8.14 6.07 -16.21
C GLY A 70 -9.38 6.97 -16.36
N GLU A 71 -10.46 6.47 -16.96
CA GLU A 71 -11.71 7.21 -17.20
C GLU A 71 -12.31 7.79 -15.90
N PRO A 72 -12.45 7.00 -14.81
CA PRO A 72 -12.94 7.52 -13.54
C PRO A 72 -12.10 8.66 -13.00
N GLY A 73 -10.80 8.72 -13.34
CA GLY A 73 -9.90 9.79 -12.90
C GLY A 73 -10.34 11.19 -13.36
N THR A 74 -11.06 11.30 -14.48
CA THR A 74 -11.63 12.60 -14.92
C THR A 74 -12.90 12.99 -14.17
N GLN A 75 -13.61 12.00 -13.61
CA GLN A 75 -14.86 12.17 -12.87
C GLN A 75 -14.61 12.32 -11.36
N MET A 76 -13.45 11.88 -10.88
CA MET A 76 -12.99 12.09 -9.51
C MET A 76 -12.79 13.58 -9.24
N THR A 77 -13.80 14.20 -8.66
CA THR A 77 -13.69 15.55 -8.12
C THR A 77 -13.09 15.51 -6.71
N MET A 78 -12.38 16.56 -6.30
CA MET A 78 -11.84 16.69 -4.94
C MET A 78 -13.00 16.72 -3.93
N ARG A 79 -13.39 15.56 -3.41
CA ARG A 79 -14.20 15.44 -2.20
C ARG A 79 -13.34 14.78 -1.14
N THR A 80 -12.62 15.60 -0.38
CA THR A 80 -12.17 15.19 0.95
C THR A 80 -13.42 14.99 1.79
N PHE A 81 -13.89 13.76 1.90
CA PHE A 81 -14.89 13.42 2.91
C PHE A 81 -14.24 13.65 4.27
N HIS A 82 -14.75 14.61 5.02
CA HIS A 82 -14.59 14.60 6.46
C HIS A 82 -15.45 13.44 6.96
N TYR A 83 -14.83 12.29 7.24
CA TYR A 83 -15.53 11.22 7.94
C TYR A 83 -15.91 11.71 9.33
N ALA A 84 -17.20 11.91 9.55
CA ALA A 84 -17.73 12.15 10.87
C ALA A 84 -17.79 10.80 11.61
N GLY A 85 -16.75 10.45 12.37
CA GLY A 85 -16.88 9.34 13.32
C GLY A 85 -15.60 8.59 13.72
N VAL A 86 -14.52 8.62 12.92
CA VAL A 86 -13.26 7.94 13.27
C VAL A 86 -12.15 8.98 13.30
N ALA A 87 -11.55 9.14 14.47
CA ALA A 87 -10.75 10.30 14.83
C ALA A 87 -9.53 10.56 13.90
N GLU A 88 -9.43 11.83 13.48
CA GLU A 88 -8.21 12.62 13.24
C GLU A 88 -7.05 12.08 12.36
N LEU A 89 -7.20 10.98 11.62
CA LEU A 89 -6.18 10.57 10.65
C LEU A 89 -6.51 11.13 9.26
N ASN A 90 -5.74 12.14 8.85
CA ASN A 90 -5.79 12.67 7.48
C ASN A 90 -5.20 11.62 6.53
N VAL A 91 -6.06 10.87 5.84
CA VAL A 91 -5.64 9.97 4.76
C VAL A 91 -5.81 10.71 3.44
N THR A 92 -4.84 10.63 2.54
CA THR A 92 -5.02 11.02 1.15
C THR A 92 -6.00 10.08 0.49
N LEU A 93 -7.18 10.59 0.12
CA LEU A 93 -8.24 9.82 -0.53
C LEU A 93 -8.41 10.25 -1.99
N GLY A 94 -9.01 9.36 -2.79
CA GLY A 94 -9.40 9.63 -4.18
C GLY A 94 -8.24 9.61 -5.18
N LEU A 95 -8.32 10.48 -6.20
CA LEU A 95 -7.38 10.48 -7.33
C LEU A 95 -5.91 10.63 -6.95
N PRO A 96 -5.50 11.54 -6.02
CA PRO A 96 -4.10 11.65 -5.62
C PRO A 96 -3.53 10.33 -5.11
N ARG A 97 -4.34 9.56 -4.37
CA ARG A 97 -3.93 8.25 -3.86
C ARG A 97 -3.76 7.23 -4.98
N LEU A 98 -4.70 7.19 -5.92
CA LEU A 98 -4.59 6.32 -7.10
C LEU A 98 -3.34 6.62 -7.93
N ILE A 99 -2.97 7.90 -8.07
CA ILE A 99 -1.71 8.32 -8.72
C ILE A 99 -0.50 7.81 -7.93
N GLU A 100 -0.49 7.94 -6.60
CA GLU A 100 0.62 7.43 -5.78
C GLU A 100 0.85 5.92 -5.94
N ILE A 101 -0.23 5.15 -6.02
CA ILE A 101 -0.20 3.69 -6.24
C ILE A 101 0.39 3.38 -7.61
N VAL A 102 -0.18 3.96 -8.68
CA VAL A 102 0.23 3.74 -10.08
C VAL A 102 1.66 4.18 -10.36
N ASP A 103 2.11 5.28 -9.74
CA ASP A 103 3.49 5.77 -9.82
C ASP A 103 4.46 4.98 -8.95
N ALA A 104 4.00 4.00 -8.15
CA ALA A 104 4.80 3.26 -7.18
C ALA A 104 5.73 4.21 -6.38
N ARG A 105 5.14 5.22 -5.73
CA ARG A 105 5.93 6.23 -5.02
C ARG A 105 6.58 5.64 -3.77
N LYS A 106 7.92 5.77 -3.68
CA LYS A 106 8.71 5.37 -2.51
C LYS A 106 8.35 6.07 -1.20
N LYS A 107 7.79 7.27 -1.28
CA LYS A 107 7.31 8.03 -0.12
C LYS A 107 5.91 8.50 -0.45
N ILE A 108 4.95 7.98 0.30
CA ILE A 108 3.54 8.37 0.23
C ILE A 108 3.27 9.56 1.16
N SER A 109 2.26 10.35 0.84
CA SER A 109 1.98 11.59 1.56
C SER A 109 1.46 11.33 2.97
N THR A 110 0.60 10.33 3.14
CA THR A 110 -0.01 9.95 4.43
C THR A 110 0.01 8.43 4.58
N PRO A 111 1.11 7.85 5.11
CA PRO A 111 1.16 6.44 5.43
C PRO A 111 0.22 6.14 6.58
N THR A 112 -0.47 5.00 6.52
CA THR A 112 -1.30 4.49 7.60
C THR A 112 -1.11 2.99 7.76
N MET A 113 -1.36 2.51 8.98
CA MET A 113 -1.45 1.08 9.27
C MET A 113 -2.70 0.80 10.09
N ALA A 114 -3.27 -0.37 9.87
CA ALA A 114 -4.29 -0.97 10.72
C ALA A 114 -3.68 -2.18 11.41
N ILE A 115 -3.56 -2.10 12.74
CA ILE A 115 -2.93 -3.12 13.58
C ILE A 115 -4.04 -3.85 14.32
N TYR A 116 -4.12 -5.15 14.06
CA TYR A 116 -5.05 -6.06 14.71
C TYR A 116 -4.32 -6.85 15.79
N PHE A 117 -5.08 -7.37 16.75
CA PHE A 117 -4.57 -8.18 17.85
C PHE A 117 -5.05 -9.63 17.72
N GLU A 118 -4.31 -10.54 18.34
CA GLU A 118 -4.73 -11.94 18.43
C GLU A 118 -6.02 -12.05 19.27
N GLU A 119 -6.83 -13.08 19.01
CA GLU A 119 -8.18 -13.27 19.61
C GLU A 119 -8.19 -13.21 21.15
N ASN A 120 -7.07 -13.53 21.81
CA ASN A 120 -6.94 -13.49 23.26
C ASN A 120 -6.74 -12.08 23.84
N TYR A 121 -6.29 -11.12 23.03
CA TYR A 121 -5.89 -9.78 23.47
C TYR A 121 -6.76 -8.67 22.87
N GLY A 122 -7.51 -8.94 21.80
CA GLY A 122 -8.31 -7.94 21.09
C GLY A 122 -9.46 -7.31 21.88
N THR A 123 -9.87 -7.91 23.01
CA THR A 123 -10.94 -7.38 23.89
C THR A 123 -10.40 -6.59 25.09
N ASP A 124 -9.11 -6.71 25.41
CA ASP A 124 -8.51 -6.06 26.58
C ASP A 124 -8.02 -4.64 26.26
N GLU A 125 -8.80 -3.64 26.69
CA GLU A 125 -8.50 -2.23 26.46
C GLU A 125 -7.18 -1.79 27.12
N GLU A 126 -6.82 -2.36 28.28
CA GLU A 126 -5.59 -1.98 28.98
C GLU A 126 -4.34 -2.44 28.22
N PHE A 127 -4.40 -3.64 27.64
CA PHE A 127 -3.31 -4.19 26.85
C PHE A 127 -3.11 -3.41 25.54
N VAL A 128 -4.21 -3.11 24.84
CA VAL A 128 -4.18 -2.35 23.58
C VAL A 128 -3.62 -0.94 23.83
N ARG A 129 -4.03 -0.26 24.91
CA ARG A 129 -3.48 1.06 25.27
C ARG A 129 -1.99 1.00 25.59
N LYS A 130 -1.52 -0.07 26.25
CA LYS A 130 -0.09 -0.28 26.50
C LYS A 130 0.70 -0.41 25.19
N ILE A 131 0.21 -1.21 24.25
CA ILE A 131 0.86 -1.37 22.93
C ILE A 131 0.79 -0.07 22.13
N ALA A 132 -0.33 0.65 22.15
CA ALA A 132 -0.48 1.94 21.49
C ALA A 132 0.60 2.94 21.95
N ASN A 133 0.85 3.03 23.26
CA ASN A 133 1.89 3.89 23.84
C ASN A 133 3.31 3.45 23.48
N GLN A 134 3.54 2.15 23.29
CA GLN A 134 4.84 1.62 22.86
C GLN A 134 5.10 1.88 21.37
N ILE A 135 4.06 1.87 20.54
CA ILE A 135 4.13 2.10 19.10
C ILE A 135 4.22 3.60 18.79
N GLY A 136 3.40 4.40 19.45
CA GLY A 136 3.29 5.84 19.21
C GLY A 136 4.58 6.58 19.49
N LYS A 137 4.92 7.52 18.61
CA LYS A 137 6.09 8.37 18.83
C LYS A 137 5.78 9.34 19.96
N ILE A 138 6.50 9.16 21.06
CA ILE A 138 6.44 10.08 22.19
C ILE A 138 7.71 10.92 22.14
N VAL A 139 7.50 12.21 21.91
CA VAL A 139 8.56 13.20 21.83
C VAL A 139 8.75 13.81 23.22
N LEU A 140 9.97 14.24 23.55
CA LEU A 140 10.24 14.88 24.84
C LEU A 140 9.29 16.06 25.06
N ASN A 141 9.03 16.86 24.03
CA ASN A 141 8.06 17.96 24.05
C ASN A 141 6.67 17.56 24.59
N ASP A 142 6.21 16.32 24.37
CA ASP A 142 4.88 15.88 24.82
C ASP A 142 4.83 15.47 26.30
N ILE A 143 5.99 15.46 26.97
CA ILE A 143 6.18 15.11 28.39
C ILE A 143 6.65 16.33 29.21
N LEU A 144 7.01 17.44 28.55
CA LEU A 144 7.49 18.64 29.25
C LEU A 144 6.35 19.38 29.95
N LYS A 145 6.68 19.88 31.13
CA LYS A 145 5.90 20.87 31.87
C LYS A 145 6.39 22.27 31.53
N ASP A 146 7.69 22.50 31.70
CA ASP A 146 8.36 23.75 31.37
C ASP A 146 9.73 23.51 30.72
N PHE A 147 10.04 24.34 29.73
CA PHE A 147 11.32 24.34 29.02
C PHE A 147 11.95 25.73 29.10
N ASN A 148 12.95 25.90 29.96
CA ASN A 148 13.61 27.17 30.17
C ASN A 148 15.03 27.14 29.60
N VAL A 149 15.34 28.16 28.79
CA VAL A 149 16.65 28.37 28.21
C VAL A 149 17.28 29.59 28.88
N ASN A 150 18.29 29.38 29.70
CA ASN A 150 19.04 30.46 30.31
C ASN A 150 20.21 30.86 29.39
N TYR A 151 20.05 31.97 28.68
CA TYR A 151 21.09 32.51 27.80
C TYR A 151 22.29 33.09 28.55
N ALA A 152 22.14 33.46 29.83
CA ALA A 152 23.20 34.05 30.64
C ALA A 152 24.15 32.98 31.20
N GLU A 153 23.60 31.87 31.69
CA GLU A 153 24.37 30.74 32.24
C GLU A 153 24.67 29.66 31.19
N MET A 154 24.19 29.84 29.95
CA MET A 154 24.26 28.84 28.88
C MET A 154 23.69 27.47 29.29
N SER A 155 22.73 27.44 30.21
CA SER A 155 22.10 26.20 30.69
C SER A 155 20.68 26.08 30.16
N MET A 156 20.24 24.85 29.92
CA MET A 156 18.84 24.55 29.62
C MET A 156 18.27 23.72 30.75
N THR A 157 17.17 24.17 31.34
CA THR A 157 16.42 23.43 32.36
C THR A 157 15.13 22.91 31.76
N VAL A 158 14.93 21.61 31.92
CA VAL A 158 13.78 20.90 31.38
C VAL A 158 13.07 20.24 32.54
N GLU A 159 11.82 20.62 32.78
CA GLU A 159 10.97 20.04 33.82
C GLU A 159 10.03 19.00 33.20
N ILE A 160 10.14 17.75 33.66
CA ILE A 160 9.30 16.63 33.23
C ILE A 160 8.04 16.58 34.11
N ASP A 161 6.89 16.39 33.48
CA ASP A 161 5.60 16.25 34.16
C ASP A 161 5.32 14.79 34.58
N GLU A 162 5.27 14.53 35.89
CA GLU A 162 5.01 13.19 36.46
C GLU A 162 3.63 12.64 36.06
N GLU A 163 2.60 13.49 35.93
CA GLU A 163 1.25 13.04 35.56
C GLU A 163 1.22 12.54 34.11
N LYS A 164 1.86 13.25 33.19
CA LYS A 164 1.94 12.85 31.77
C LYS A 164 2.79 11.62 31.55
N VAL A 165 3.80 11.38 32.40
CA VAL A 165 4.61 10.15 32.36
C VAL A 165 3.82 8.94 32.84
N GLN A 166 3.00 9.11 33.90
CA GLN A 166 2.11 8.06 34.40
C GLN A 166 0.98 7.74 33.41
N ASP A 167 0.36 8.75 32.79
CA ASP A 167 -0.67 8.56 31.76
C ASP A 167 -0.15 7.79 30.54
N LYS A 168 1.11 8.05 30.17
CA LYS A 168 1.79 7.36 29.07
C LYS A 168 2.39 6.02 29.49
N ARG A 169 2.32 5.66 30.78
CA ARG A 169 2.87 4.42 31.38
C ARG A 169 4.31 4.15 30.93
N LEU A 170 5.14 5.20 30.89
CA LEU A 170 6.56 5.08 30.55
C LEU A 170 7.39 4.85 31.81
N GLU A 171 8.37 3.96 31.72
CA GLU A 171 9.34 3.77 32.79
C GLU A 171 10.34 4.93 32.80
N TYR A 172 10.41 5.67 33.91
CA TYR A 172 11.35 6.77 34.13
C TYR A 172 12.80 6.36 33.80
N ASP A 173 13.19 5.14 34.12
CA ASP A 173 14.54 4.60 33.86
C ASP A 173 14.88 4.52 32.36
N SER A 174 13.89 4.25 31.51
CA SER A 174 14.09 4.19 30.05
C SER A 174 14.33 5.57 29.43
N ILE A 175 13.72 6.61 30.02
CA ILE A 175 13.85 8.01 29.60
C ILE A 175 15.25 8.51 29.96
N LEU A 176 15.67 8.26 31.21
CA LEU A 176 16.99 8.64 31.72
C LEU A 176 18.12 8.01 30.88
N ALA A 177 18.04 6.71 30.60
CA ALA A 177 19.04 6.00 29.79
C ALA A 177 19.15 6.52 28.34
N LYS A 178 18.07 7.05 27.76
CA LYS A 178 18.09 7.64 26.41
C LYS A 178 18.65 9.07 26.41
N ILE A 179 18.36 9.84 27.46
CA ILE A 179 18.88 11.19 27.64
C ILE A 179 20.40 11.17 27.89
N GLU A 180 20.88 10.24 28.72
CA GLU A 180 22.31 10.02 28.95
C GLU A 180 23.05 9.55 27.69
N LYS A 181 22.43 8.69 26.86
CA LYS A 181 23.01 8.28 25.57
C LYS A 181 23.06 9.40 24.54
N ALA A 182 22.09 10.31 24.56
CA ALA A 182 22.00 11.42 23.61
C ALA A 182 22.92 12.60 24.00
N PHE A 183 23.14 12.83 25.30
CA PHE A 183 23.89 13.98 25.81
C PHE A 183 24.95 13.55 26.83
N LYS A 184 26.23 13.77 26.51
CA LYS A 184 27.39 13.35 27.33
C LYS A 184 27.51 14.03 28.70
N LYS A 185 26.73 15.09 28.98
CA LYS A 185 26.71 15.82 30.26
C LYS A 185 25.29 16.33 30.53
N VAL A 186 24.58 15.65 31.42
CA VAL A 186 23.27 16.05 31.92
C VAL A 186 23.33 15.91 33.43
N GLU A 187 23.03 16.98 34.17
CA GLU A 187 22.82 16.89 35.61
C GLU A 187 21.32 16.65 35.85
N ILE A 188 21.03 15.58 36.59
CA ILE A 188 19.66 15.08 36.78
C ILE A 188 19.29 15.27 38.24
N ASN A 189 18.37 16.20 38.51
CA ASN A 189 17.80 16.40 39.84
C ASN A 189 16.30 16.07 39.82
N LYS A 190 15.97 14.79 40.08
CA LYS A 190 14.61 14.23 40.13
C LYS A 190 13.80 14.46 38.84
N ASN A 191 13.18 15.63 38.67
CA ASN A 191 12.36 16.05 37.52
C ASN A 191 12.95 17.19 36.70
N LEU A 192 14.06 17.77 37.17
CA LEU A 192 14.74 18.87 36.49
C LEU A 192 16.01 18.32 35.83
N LEU A 193 16.04 18.37 34.50
CA LEU A 193 17.23 18.06 33.71
C LEU A 193 17.92 19.37 33.37
N SER A 194 19.13 19.58 33.88
CA SER A 194 20.01 20.68 33.44
C SER A 194 21.00 20.17 32.40
N PHE A 195 20.93 20.75 31.21
CA PHE A 195 21.90 20.52 30.14
C PHE A 195 22.90 21.67 30.14
N GLU A 196 24.16 21.35 30.39
CA GLU A 196 25.28 22.28 30.23
C GLU A 196 26.07 21.92 28.95
N PRO A 197 25.95 22.70 27.87
CA PRO A 197 26.76 22.50 26.68
C PRO A 197 28.20 22.91 26.98
N THR A 198 29.16 22.03 26.68
CA THR A 198 30.59 22.37 26.74
C THR A 198 30.95 23.17 25.50
N ILE A 199 30.73 24.49 25.53
CA ILE A 199 31.00 25.36 24.38
C ILE A 199 32.45 25.85 24.42
N SER A 200 33.22 25.42 23.41
CA SER A 200 34.50 26.02 23.04
C SER A 200 34.19 27.04 21.94
N GLU A 201 34.47 28.33 22.20
CA GLU A 201 34.32 29.50 21.31
C GLU A 201 32.96 30.25 21.30
N SER A 202 33.08 31.55 21.60
CA SER A 202 32.02 32.45 22.08
C SER A 202 31.15 33.11 20.99
N LYS A 203 31.40 32.91 19.69
CA LYS A 203 30.65 33.60 18.61
C LYS A 203 29.42 32.86 18.09
N HIS A 204 29.33 31.55 18.28
CA HIS A 204 28.19 30.74 17.79
C HIS A 204 27.40 30.04 18.90
N ALA A 205 27.76 30.29 20.17
CA ALA A 205 27.19 29.66 21.35
C ALA A 205 25.65 29.71 21.40
N ILE A 206 25.05 30.87 21.12
CA ILE A 206 23.58 31.06 21.18
C ILE A 206 22.87 30.25 20.09
N ARG A 207 23.44 30.19 18.88
CA ARG A 207 22.85 29.43 17.77
C ARG A 207 22.93 27.94 18.03
N GLU A 208 24.06 27.47 18.55
CA GLU A 208 24.25 26.07 18.91
C GLU A 208 23.33 25.64 20.06
N LEU A 209 23.15 26.51 21.05
CA LEU A 209 22.25 26.26 22.18
C LEU A 209 20.79 26.20 21.72
N ARG A 210 20.40 27.03 20.73
CA ARG A 210 19.07 26.92 20.09
C ARG A 210 18.90 25.64 19.29
N LEU A 211 19.90 25.25 18.50
CA LEU A 211 19.88 23.97 17.75
C LEU A 211 19.89 22.76 18.69
N LEU A 212 20.56 22.85 19.83
CA LEU A 212 20.52 21.84 20.89
C LEU A 212 19.15 21.80 21.56
N ALA A 213 18.55 22.97 21.86
CA ALA A 213 17.19 23.05 22.40
C ALA A 213 16.18 22.40 21.46
N ASP A 214 16.26 22.68 20.16
CA ASP A 214 15.38 22.08 19.15
C ASP A 214 15.61 20.55 19.09
N LYS A 215 16.87 20.08 19.12
CA LYS A 215 17.19 18.64 19.19
C LYS A 215 16.70 17.95 20.46
N VAL A 216 16.78 18.62 21.61
CA VAL A 216 16.29 18.11 22.89
C VAL A 216 14.77 17.99 22.82
N ARG A 217 14.08 19.03 22.34
CA ARG A 217 12.62 19.00 22.17
C ARG A 217 12.17 17.89 21.23
N ASP A 218 12.84 17.72 20.10
CA ASP A 218 12.50 16.70 19.08
C ASP A 218 13.00 15.29 19.42
N LEU A 219 13.68 15.11 20.56
CA LEU A 219 14.21 13.82 20.96
C LEU A 219 13.07 12.82 21.17
N GLN A 220 13.12 11.73 20.41
CA GLN A 220 12.16 10.63 20.53
C GLN A 220 12.53 9.74 21.73
N ILE A 221 11.65 9.70 22.73
CA ILE A 221 11.85 8.94 23.97
C ILE A 221 11.36 7.50 23.82
N SER A 222 10.25 7.29 23.14
CA SER A 222 9.70 5.96 22.86
C SER A 222 8.91 5.99 21.55
N GLY A 223 8.49 4.83 21.09
CA GLY A 223 7.83 4.68 19.80
C GLY A 223 8.69 4.00 18.76
N VAL A 224 8.01 3.40 17.81
CA VAL A 224 8.62 2.81 16.63
C VAL A 224 9.01 3.94 15.66
N LYS A 225 10.10 3.76 14.93
CA LYS A 225 10.55 4.75 13.94
C LYS A 225 9.51 4.88 12.83
N ASN A 226 9.34 6.10 12.30
CA ASN A 226 8.39 6.44 11.22
C ASN A 226 6.91 6.28 11.54
N ILE A 227 6.55 6.08 12.81
CA ILE A 227 5.17 6.17 13.28
C ILE A 227 5.03 7.50 14.02
N GLY A 228 3.94 8.20 13.78
CA GLY A 228 3.56 9.46 14.40
C GLY A 228 2.48 9.23 15.46
N LYS A 229 1.28 9.77 15.20
CA LYS A 229 0.12 9.62 16.08
C LYS A 229 -0.48 8.22 15.97
N VAL A 230 -1.08 7.77 17.07
CA VAL A 230 -1.74 6.48 17.17
C VAL A 230 -3.15 6.71 17.70
N VAL A 231 -4.14 6.14 17.04
CA VAL A 231 -5.56 6.23 17.39
C VAL A 231 -6.07 4.82 17.63
N ILE A 232 -6.76 4.64 18.75
CA ILE A 232 -7.42 3.37 19.08
C ILE A 232 -8.88 3.52 18.68
N SER A 233 -9.37 2.64 17.81
CA SER A 233 -10.77 2.54 17.41
C SER A 233 -11.34 1.21 17.89
N LYS A 234 -12.66 1.17 18.12
CA LYS A 234 -13.36 -0.08 18.38
C LYS A 234 -14.22 -0.40 17.16
N GLU A 235 -13.85 -1.44 16.43
CA GLU A 235 -14.61 -1.95 15.29
C GLU A 235 -15.39 -3.19 15.76
N ASP A 236 -16.72 -3.07 15.78
CA ASP A 236 -17.69 -4.06 16.28
C ASP A 236 -17.42 -4.58 17.71
N VAL A 237 -16.52 -5.56 17.85
CA VAL A 237 -16.20 -6.29 19.10
C VAL A 237 -14.71 -6.24 19.45
N GLU A 238 -13.84 -5.83 18.51
CA GLU A 238 -12.39 -5.83 18.67
C GLU A 238 -11.84 -4.40 18.66
N TRP A 239 -10.77 -4.19 19.43
CA TRP A 239 -10.02 -2.94 19.39
C TRP A 239 -8.99 -3.01 18.26
N VAL A 240 -8.97 -1.98 17.41
CA VAL A 240 -8.03 -1.83 16.31
C VAL A 240 -7.19 -0.58 16.57
N ILE A 241 -5.89 -0.66 16.27
CA ILE A 241 -5.02 0.51 16.30
C ILE A 241 -4.81 1.01 14.87
N HIS A 242 -5.14 2.27 14.64
CA HIS A 242 -4.74 2.99 13.44
C HIS A 242 -3.54 3.89 13.74
N THR A 243 -2.49 3.79 12.93
CA THR A 243 -1.30 4.63 13.06
C THR A 243 -1.20 5.62 11.92
N GLU A 244 -0.75 6.84 12.23
CA GLU A 244 -0.18 7.77 11.27
C GLU A 244 1.28 7.38 11.05
N GLY A 245 1.68 7.07 9.82
CA GLY A 245 2.98 6.49 9.51
C GLY A 245 2.96 4.97 9.48
N SER A 246 4.01 4.39 8.89
CA SER A 246 4.13 2.96 8.69
C SER A 246 5.52 2.44 9.08
N ASN A 247 5.51 1.30 9.78
CA ASN A 247 6.69 0.48 10.07
C ASN A 247 6.27 -0.98 10.36
N LEU A 248 5.72 -1.65 9.35
CA LEU A 248 5.24 -3.03 9.42
C LEU A 248 6.29 -4.00 9.98
N GLY A 249 7.56 -3.87 9.56
CA GLY A 249 8.62 -4.79 9.98
C GLY A 249 8.94 -4.75 11.48
N ALA A 250 8.74 -3.62 12.14
CA ALA A 250 8.91 -3.49 13.59
C ALA A 250 7.62 -3.87 14.34
N VAL A 251 6.45 -3.49 13.82
CA VAL A 251 5.14 -3.76 14.43
C VAL A 251 4.87 -5.27 14.50
N LEU A 252 5.18 -6.03 13.45
CA LEU A 252 4.97 -7.48 13.42
C LEU A 252 5.85 -8.27 14.43
N LYS A 253 6.87 -7.64 15.00
CA LYS A 253 7.75 -8.27 16.02
C LYS A 253 7.23 -8.06 17.44
N MET A 254 6.26 -7.17 17.65
CA MET A 254 5.68 -6.88 18.96
C MET A 254 4.80 -8.05 19.40
N GLU A 255 4.80 -8.33 20.71
CA GLU A 255 3.96 -9.38 21.29
C GLU A 255 2.48 -8.95 21.30
N GLY A 256 1.59 -9.87 20.95
CA GLY A 256 0.14 -9.66 20.93
C GLY A 256 -0.45 -9.09 19.63
N VAL A 257 0.40 -8.66 18.68
CA VAL A 257 -0.03 -8.19 17.35
C VAL A 257 -0.32 -9.38 16.42
N ASP A 258 -1.48 -9.35 15.77
CA ASP A 258 -1.87 -10.35 14.78
C ASP A 258 -1.12 -10.14 13.47
N LYS A 259 -0.26 -11.10 13.13
CA LYS A 259 0.58 -11.08 11.94
C LYS A 259 -0.18 -11.38 10.64
N THR A 260 -1.39 -11.94 10.74
CA THR A 260 -2.18 -12.35 9.57
C THR A 260 -3.14 -11.28 9.09
N ARG A 261 -3.62 -10.43 10.01
CA ARG A 261 -4.60 -9.37 9.71
C ARG A 261 -4.01 -7.97 9.64
N THR A 262 -2.85 -7.72 10.26
CA THR A 262 -2.23 -6.38 10.26
C THR A 262 -1.81 -5.95 8.86
N THR A 263 -2.29 -4.78 8.42
CA THR A 263 -2.04 -4.24 7.07
C THR A 263 -1.51 -2.81 7.11
N THR A 264 -0.93 -2.38 6.00
CA THR A 264 -0.47 -1.01 5.77
C THR A 264 -0.82 -0.57 4.35
N ASN A 265 -0.89 0.73 4.13
CA ASN A 265 -1.08 1.30 2.80
C ASN A 265 0.27 1.58 2.08
N ASP A 266 1.43 1.39 2.72
CA ASP A 266 2.74 1.50 2.07
C ASP A 266 3.10 0.20 1.32
N ILE A 267 2.95 0.24 -0.01
CA ILE A 267 3.19 -0.90 -0.91
C ILE A 267 4.66 -1.35 -0.88
N HIS A 268 5.63 -0.41 -0.79
CA HIS A 268 7.05 -0.76 -0.79
C HIS A 268 7.50 -1.34 0.54
N GLU A 269 6.81 -1.00 1.62
CA GLU A 269 7.02 -1.66 2.90
C GLU A 269 6.51 -3.10 2.88
N ILE A 270 5.31 -3.32 2.32
CA ILE A 270 4.75 -4.67 2.12
C ILE A 270 5.68 -5.52 1.25
N GLU A 271 6.16 -4.96 0.13
CA GLU A 271 7.12 -5.61 -0.77
C GLU A 271 8.35 -6.13 -0.02
N LYS A 272 8.91 -5.34 0.91
CA LYS A 272 10.13 -5.71 1.65
C LYS A 272 9.89 -6.73 2.76
N VAL A 273 8.72 -6.67 3.41
CA VAL A 273 8.43 -7.48 4.60
C VAL A 273 7.72 -8.78 4.24
N LEU A 274 6.72 -8.72 3.36
CA LEU A 274 5.84 -9.84 3.00
C LEU A 274 6.13 -10.40 1.60
N GLY A 275 6.72 -9.59 0.70
CA GLY A 275 7.13 -10.01 -0.64
C GLY A 275 6.22 -9.48 -1.76
N ILE A 276 6.52 -9.92 -2.99
CA ILE A 276 5.93 -9.37 -4.23
C ILE A 276 4.44 -9.69 -4.37
N GLU A 277 4.02 -10.93 -4.09
CA GLU A 277 2.61 -11.33 -4.18
C GLU A 277 1.73 -10.58 -3.17
N ALA A 278 2.27 -10.31 -1.97
CA ALA A 278 1.59 -9.48 -0.98
C ALA A 278 1.46 -8.04 -1.48
N ALA A 279 2.52 -7.49 -2.07
CA ALA A 279 2.48 -6.15 -2.67
C ALA A 279 1.49 -6.06 -3.84
N ARG A 280 1.41 -7.10 -4.68
CA ARG A 280 0.43 -7.19 -5.78
C ARG A 280 -0.99 -7.14 -5.25
N ASN A 281 -1.32 -7.98 -4.27
CA ASN A 281 -2.65 -7.98 -3.66
C ASN A 281 -2.94 -6.66 -2.95
N ALA A 282 -1.94 -6.04 -2.30
CA ALA A 282 -2.09 -4.72 -1.69
C ALA A 282 -2.41 -3.65 -2.73
N ILE A 283 -1.77 -3.65 -3.91
CA ILE A 283 -2.09 -2.73 -5.01
C ILE A 283 -3.55 -2.93 -5.47
N ILE A 284 -4.00 -4.18 -5.61
CA ILE A 284 -5.36 -4.49 -6.05
C ILE A 284 -6.38 -3.98 -5.02
N HIS A 285 -6.20 -4.33 -3.75
CA HIS A 285 -7.11 -3.92 -2.67
C HIS A 285 -7.13 -2.41 -2.50
N GLU A 286 -5.97 -1.76 -2.45
CA GLU A 286 -5.88 -0.32 -2.26
C GLU A 286 -6.52 0.45 -3.42
N ALA A 287 -6.23 0.05 -4.67
CA ALA A 287 -6.82 0.69 -5.85
C ALA A 287 -8.34 0.50 -5.90
N GLN A 288 -8.83 -0.70 -5.57
CA GLN A 288 -10.25 -1.00 -5.52
C GLN A 288 -10.96 -0.20 -4.42
N SER A 289 -10.45 -0.23 -3.19
CA SER A 289 -11.02 0.53 -2.06
C SER A 289 -11.03 2.04 -2.33
N THR A 290 -9.95 2.58 -2.91
CA THR A 290 -9.89 4.00 -3.30
C THR A 290 -10.98 4.39 -4.31
N MET A 291 -11.33 3.50 -5.23
CA MET A 291 -12.39 3.74 -6.21
C MET A 291 -13.79 3.60 -5.59
N GLU A 292 -13.99 2.56 -4.78
CA GLU A 292 -15.27 2.28 -4.09
C GLU A 292 -15.66 3.40 -3.11
N GLU A 293 -14.71 3.97 -2.39
CA GLU A 293 -14.93 5.14 -1.51
C GLU A 293 -15.42 6.38 -2.26
N GLN A 294 -15.08 6.50 -3.55
CA GLN A 294 -15.56 7.56 -4.42
C GLN A 294 -16.89 7.21 -5.12
N GLY A 295 -17.46 6.04 -4.81
CA GLY A 295 -18.69 5.53 -5.43
C GLY A 295 -18.51 5.12 -6.90
N LEU A 296 -17.27 4.92 -7.34
CA LEU A 296 -16.93 4.52 -8.71
C LEU A 296 -16.62 3.03 -8.72
N THR A 297 -17.21 2.30 -9.66
CA THR A 297 -16.99 0.86 -9.80
C THR A 297 -16.20 0.56 -11.06
N VAL A 298 -15.02 -0.01 -10.91
CA VAL A 298 -14.23 -0.57 -12.02
C VAL A 298 -14.13 -2.08 -11.81
N ASP A 299 -14.23 -2.84 -12.89
CA ASP A 299 -14.06 -4.28 -12.81
C ASP A 299 -12.65 -4.65 -12.31
N VAL A 300 -12.59 -5.52 -11.30
CA VAL A 300 -11.33 -5.92 -10.65
C VAL A 300 -10.32 -6.51 -11.63
N ARG A 301 -10.75 -7.10 -12.76
CA ARG A 301 -9.85 -7.68 -13.76
C ARG A 301 -8.93 -6.64 -14.39
N HIS A 302 -9.41 -5.39 -14.56
CA HIS A 302 -8.57 -4.31 -15.08
C HIS A 302 -7.50 -3.89 -14.06
N ILE A 303 -7.86 -3.84 -12.78
CA ILE A 303 -6.93 -3.53 -11.69
C ILE A 303 -5.90 -4.66 -11.52
N MET A 304 -6.35 -5.92 -11.59
CA MET A 304 -5.47 -7.09 -11.56
C MET A 304 -4.43 -7.04 -12.67
N LEU A 305 -4.85 -6.75 -13.92
CA LEU A 305 -3.92 -6.64 -15.05
C LEU A 305 -2.85 -5.56 -14.81
N VAL A 306 -3.25 -4.43 -14.24
CA VAL A 306 -2.32 -3.35 -13.88
C VAL A 306 -1.35 -3.80 -12.78
N ALA A 307 -1.85 -4.41 -11.71
CA ALA A 307 -1.03 -4.89 -10.60
C ALA A 307 -0.05 -5.99 -11.02
N ASP A 308 -0.48 -6.93 -11.87
CA ASP A 308 0.35 -7.97 -12.46
C ASP A 308 1.48 -7.35 -13.30
N MET A 309 1.16 -6.37 -14.15
CA MET A 309 2.16 -5.68 -14.96
C MET A 309 3.19 -4.96 -14.08
N MET A 310 2.74 -4.29 -13.02
CA MET A 310 3.59 -3.57 -12.06
C MET A 310 4.52 -4.48 -11.24
N THR A 311 4.18 -5.76 -11.09
CA THR A 311 4.91 -6.72 -10.24
C THR A 311 5.64 -7.82 -11.02
N SER A 312 5.49 -7.85 -12.34
CA SER A 312 5.99 -8.91 -13.24
C SER A 312 7.49 -9.20 -13.14
N ASP A 313 8.33 -8.20 -12.92
CA ASP A 313 9.79 -8.33 -12.88
C ASP A 313 10.36 -8.67 -11.49
N GLY A 314 9.50 -9.03 -10.52
CA GLY A 314 9.92 -9.37 -9.16
C GLY A 314 10.27 -8.17 -8.29
N ALA A 315 9.86 -6.96 -8.69
CA ALA A 315 9.88 -5.74 -7.90
C ALA A 315 8.71 -4.85 -8.32
N VAL A 316 8.17 -4.04 -7.41
CA VAL A 316 7.08 -3.11 -7.73
C VAL A 316 7.64 -1.94 -8.55
N LYS A 317 7.23 -1.84 -9.82
CA LYS A 317 7.64 -0.78 -10.75
C LYS A 317 6.53 0.21 -11.01
N SER A 318 6.92 1.47 -11.24
CA SER A 318 6.00 2.51 -11.67
C SER A 318 5.55 2.29 -13.11
N ILE A 319 4.33 2.71 -13.45
CA ILE A 319 3.83 2.62 -14.83
C ILE A 319 4.53 3.62 -15.76
N GLY A 320 4.99 4.75 -15.21
CA GLY A 320 5.61 5.84 -15.96
C GLY A 320 7.00 5.56 -16.51
N ARG A 321 7.68 6.63 -16.93
CA ARG A 321 8.99 6.61 -17.62
C ARG A 321 10.14 5.94 -16.85
N HIS A 322 10.05 5.84 -15.52
CA HIS A 322 11.11 5.26 -14.69
C HIS A 322 10.88 3.78 -14.35
N GLY A 323 9.79 3.20 -14.85
CA GLY A 323 9.50 1.77 -14.70
C GLY A 323 9.08 1.18 -16.04
N ILE A 324 7.85 0.69 -16.12
CA ILE A 324 7.35 -0.14 -17.22
C ILE A 324 7.50 0.54 -18.59
N SER A 325 7.15 1.82 -18.72
CA SER A 325 7.23 2.50 -20.02
C SER A 325 8.68 2.76 -20.47
N GLY A 326 9.59 3.03 -19.53
CA GLY A 326 11.01 3.29 -19.82
C GLY A 326 11.83 2.04 -20.13
N GLU A 327 11.36 0.87 -19.68
CA GLU A 327 12.00 -0.43 -19.88
C GLU A 327 11.46 -1.19 -21.10
N LYS A 328 10.52 -0.61 -21.87
CA LYS A 328 10.06 -1.22 -23.12
C LYS A 328 11.24 -1.55 -24.05
N ALA A 329 11.14 -2.71 -24.70
CA ALA A 329 12.20 -3.21 -25.58
C ALA A 329 12.43 -2.30 -26.81
N SER A 330 11.36 -1.78 -27.42
CA SER A 330 11.47 -0.92 -28.61
C SER A 330 12.05 0.46 -28.28
N VAL A 331 13.03 0.89 -29.07
CA VAL A 331 13.63 2.23 -28.99
C VAL A 331 12.63 3.26 -29.47
N LEU A 332 11.91 2.97 -30.56
CA LEU A 332 10.89 3.87 -31.11
C LEU A 332 9.75 4.09 -30.13
N ALA A 333 9.27 3.02 -29.48
CA ALA A 333 8.24 3.10 -28.46
C ALA A 333 8.67 4.00 -27.29
N ARG A 334 9.89 3.83 -26.77
CA ARG A 334 10.42 4.69 -25.70
C ARG A 334 10.57 6.15 -26.16
N ALA A 335 11.15 6.36 -27.33
CA ALA A 335 11.40 7.69 -27.87
C ALA A 335 10.12 8.48 -28.19
N SER A 336 9.04 7.80 -28.56
CA SER A 336 7.72 8.43 -28.79
C SER A 336 6.97 8.82 -27.53
N PHE A 337 7.31 8.23 -26.38
CA PHE A 337 6.60 8.47 -25.12
C PHE A 337 7.17 9.69 -24.38
N GLU A 338 8.48 9.70 -24.11
CA GLU A 338 9.16 10.82 -23.44
C GLU A 338 10.67 10.78 -23.73
N GLU A 339 11.40 11.88 -23.48
CA GLU A 339 12.88 11.97 -23.61
C GLU A 339 13.48 11.50 -24.96
N THR A 340 12.79 11.78 -26.08
CA THR A 340 13.11 11.30 -27.45
C THR A 340 14.60 11.34 -27.79
N GLY A 341 15.26 12.49 -27.64
CA GLY A 341 16.66 12.67 -28.03
C GLY A 341 17.62 11.79 -27.22
N LYS A 342 17.36 11.58 -25.92
CA LYS A 342 18.21 10.74 -25.07
C LYS A 342 18.11 9.27 -25.46
N HIS A 343 16.89 8.79 -25.71
CA HIS A 343 16.67 7.40 -26.12
C HIS A 343 17.33 7.10 -27.47
N LEU A 344 17.14 7.97 -28.47
CA LEU A 344 17.75 7.78 -29.78
C LEU A 344 19.28 7.85 -29.72
N LEU A 345 19.84 8.81 -29.00
CA LEU A 345 21.30 8.94 -28.85
C LEU A 345 21.90 7.70 -28.17
N ARG A 346 21.31 7.25 -27.06
CA ARG A 346 21.77 6.07 -26.32
C ARG A 346 21.67 4.81 -27.17
N ALA A 347 20.57 4.63 -27.89
CA ALA A 347 20.38 3.52 -28.82
C ALA A 347 21.43 3.54 -29.94
N SER A 348 21.74 4.73 -30.47
CA SER A 348 22.75 4.92 -31.52
C SER A 348 24.16 4.55 -31.02
N ILE A 349 24.52 4.99 -29.82
CA ILE A 349 25.82 4.67 -29.19
C ILE A 349 25.96 3.17 -28.92
N ARG A 350 24.87 2.51 -28.52
CA ARG A 350 24.87 1.07 -28.20
C ARG A 350 24.65 0.16 -29.41
N GLY A 351 24.22 0.70 -30.55
CA GLY A 351 23.77 -0.10 -31.69
C GLY A 351 22.53 -0.92 -31.37
N GLU A 352 21.58 -0.38 -30.59
CA GLU A 352 20.31 -1.06 -30.31
C GLU A 352 19.49 -1.24 -31.60
N VAL A 353 18.91 -2.43 -31.78
CA VAL A 353 18.08 -2.78 -32.94
C VAL A 353 16.61 -2.84 -32.51
N ASP A 354 15.73 -2.24 -33.30
CA ASP A 354 14.29 -2.30 -33.08
C ASP A 354 13.66 -3.40 -33.94
N HIS A 355 12.95 -4.34 -33.29
CA HIS A 355 12.35 -5.50 -33.94
C HIS A 355 10.90 -5.27 -34.41
N LEU A 356 10.34 -4.10 -34.16
CA LEU A 356 9.00 -3.71 -34.61
C LEU A 356 7.87 -4.66 -34.13
N THR A 357 8.00 -5.26 -32.94
CA THR A 357 7.05 -6.28 -32.45
C THR A 357 5.82 -5.69 -31.74
N GLY A 358 5.92 -4.46 -31.24
CA GLY A 358 4.88 -3.80 -30.48
C GLY A 358 3.91 -2.98 -31.34
N ILE A 359 3.03 -2.24 -30.67
CA ILE A 359 1.95 -1.49 -31.33
C ILE A 359 2.47 -0.16 -31.87
N ILE A 360 3.30 0.54 -31.10
CA ILE A 360 3.65 1.94 -31.33
C ILE A 360 4.60 2.06 -32.51
N GLU A 361 5.65 1.26 -32.52
CA GLU A 361 6.60 1.11 -33.63
C GLU A 361 5.92 0.83 -34.98
N ASN A 362 4.94 -0.08 -35.02
CA ASN A 362 4.22 -0.46 -36.23
C ASN A 362 3.34 0.70 -36.74
N ILE A 363 2.68 1.43 -35.83
CA ILE A 363 1.92 2.63 -36.20
C ILE A 363 2.84 3.71 -36.78
N ILE A 364 4.00 3.96 -36.15
CA ILE A 364 4.95 4.98 -36.61
C ILE A 364 5.45 4.68 -38.03
N ILE A 365 5.74 3.41 -38.31
CA ILE A 365 6.30 2.99 -39.61
C ILE A 365 5.22 2.72 -40.68
N GLY A 366 3.93 2.72 -40.30
CA GLY A 366 2.80 2.48 -41.19
C GLY A 366 2.49 1.00 -41.45
N GLN A 367 2.92 0.09 -40.56
CA GLN A 367 2.58 -1.33 -40.59
C GLN A 367 1.30 -1.63 -39.79
N PRO A 368 0.55 -2.68 -40.17
CA PRO A 368 -0.60 -3.11 -39.38
C PRO A 368 -0.16 -3.58 -37.98
N ILE A 369 -0.92 -3.21 -36.95
CA ILE A 369 -0.62 -3.60 -35.57
C ILE A 369 -0.87 -5.10 -35.35
N PRO A 370 -0.07 -5.78 -34.50
CA PRO A 370 -0.23 -7.22 -34.22
C PRO A 370 -1.37 -7.55 -33.24
N LEU A 371 -2.36 -6.66 -33.09
CA LEU A 371 -3.52 -6.81 -32.20
C LEU A 371 -4.83 -6.77 -32.99
N GLY A 372 -5.90 -7.32 -32.40
CA GLY A 372 -7.20 -7.41 -33.05
C GLY A 372 -7.13 -8.19 -34.36
N THR A 373 -7.65 -7.62 -35.44
CA THR A 373 -7.67 -8.26 -36.76
C THR A 373 -6.28 -8.50 -37.36
N GLY A 374 -5.26 -7.75 -36.93
CA GLY A 374 -3.88 -7.95 -37.38
C GLY A 374 -3.20 -9.20 -36.81
N SER A 375 -3.82 -9.85 -35.81
CA SER A 375 -3.33 -11.11 -35.24
C SER A 375 -3.77 -12.35 -36.03
N VAL A 376 -4.71 -12.21 -36.98
CA VAL A 376 -5.32 -13.33 -37.70
C VAL A 376 -4.71 -13.49 -39.09
N GLY A 377 -4.09 -14.64 -39.35
CA GLY A 377 -3.67 -15.05 -40.69
C GLY A 377 -4.78 -15.81 -41.41
N VAL A 378 -5.09 -15.42 -42.65
CA VAL A 378 -6.08 -16.11 -43.49
C VAL A 378 -5.37 -16.91 -44.58
N ILE A 379 -5.78 -18.16 -44.77
CA ILE A 379 -5.33 -19.01 -45.86
C ILE A 379 -6.56 -19.42 -46.67
N MET A 380 -6.55 -19.08 -47.96
CA MET A 380 -7.57 -19.53 -48.90
C MET A 380 -6.95 -20.49 -49.90
N LYS A 381 -7.51 -21.69 -50.01
CA LYS A 381 -7.08 -22.64 -51.04
C LYS A 381 -7.63 -22.19 -52.39
N ALA A 382 -6.75 -21.95 -53.36
CA ALA A 382 -7.15 -21.69 -54.74
C ALA A 382 -7.87 -22.92 -55.30
N ARG A 383 -8.93 -22.69 -56.07
CA ARG A 383 -9.61 -23.75 -56.82
C ARG A 383 -8.80 -24.01 -58.08
N ASP A 384 -8.27 -25.23 -58.20
CA ASP A 384 -7.58 -25.72 -59.41
C ASP A 384 -8.49 -25.73 -60.63
#